data_AF-A0A9D3MC80-F1
#
_entry.id   AF-A0A9D3MC80-F1
#
_cell.length_a   1.000
_cell.length_b   1.000
_cell.length_c   1.000
_cell.angle_alpha   90.00
_cell.angle_beta   90.00
_cell.angle_gamma   90.00
#
_symmetry.space_group_name_H-M   'P 1'
#
loop_
_entity.id
_entity.type
_entity.pdbx_description
1 polymer ?
#
loop_
_entity_poly.entity_id
_entity_poly.type
_entity_poly.pdbx_seq_one_letter_code
_entity_poly.pdbx_strand_id
1 'polypeptide(L)'
;MLHRREHPAEPIAVAEKTGGEEPMGTAGDETSSVTPSLPNCLGKPEQCSEKATPVKTSGALTDVDVVKLRPCEKKRVNFKDKLYLAPLTTCGNLPFRRICKRFGADVTCGEMAMCTNLLQGQTSEWALLKRHESEDLFGVQLEGCFPDTMTKCAELLNRNIEVDFVDINSGCPIDLVYKKGGGCGLMSRTKKFEQIIRGMNSVLDVPLTVKIRTGVQDKVNIAHKLIPEMKNWGVSLITLHGRSREQRYTKLADWDYINTCSKLASPVPLFGNGDILSYEDAMQARETGVSGIMLARGALIKPWIFTEIKENRHWDISSGERLDVLKDFTHFGLEHWGSDTQGIEKIRVFLLEWLSFMCRYVPVGLLERVPQKINERPPYYMGRDYLESLMASQHVGDWIRISEMLLGPVPQNFSFLPKHKANAYK
;
A
#
# COMPACT_ATOMS: atom_id res chain seq x y z
N MET A 1 43.00 34.93 1.72
CA MET A 1 44.15 34.57 0.87
C MET A 1 44.59 33.17 1.27
N LEU A 2 44.43 32.21 0.34
CA LEU A 2 44.93 30.82 0.28
C LEU A 2 43.83 29.87 -0.20
N HIS A 3 43.86 29.66 -1.51
CA HIS A 3 43.11 28.68 -2.26
C HIS A 3 43.47 27.24 -1.86
N ARG A 4 42.48 26.36 -1.77
CA ARG A 4 42.66 24.93 -2.05
C ARG A 4 41.68 24.49 -3.12
N ARG A 5 42.25 23.77 -4.09
CA ARG A 5 41.76 23.44 -5.42
C ARG A 5 40.71 22.33 -5.37
N GLU A 6 39.67 22.48 -6.19
CA GLU A 6 38.75 21.43 -6.58
C GLU A 6 39.39 20.55 -7.66
N HIS A 7 39.21 19.23 -7.56
CA HIS A 7 39.50 18.27 -8.62
C HIS A 7 38.18 17.94 -9.36
N PRO A 8 38.11 18.03 -10.69
CA PRO A 8 36.96 17.55 -11.44
C PRO A 8 37.07 16.03 -11.69
N ALA A 9 35.95 15.33 -11.58
CA ALA A 9 35.81 13.92 -11.95
C ALA A 9 35.67 13.76 -13.47
N GLU A 10 36.41 12.80 -14.04
CA GLU A 10 36.37 12.43 -15.45
C GLU A 10 35.08 11.68 -15.84
N PRO A 11 34.58 11.84 -17.09
CA PRO A 11 33.47 11.06 -17.61
C PRO A 11 33.91 9.72 -18.21
N ILE A 12 33.15 8.67 -17.94
CA ILE A 12 33.30 7.34 -18.55
C ILE A 12 32.67 7.35 -19.95
N ALA A 13 33.48 7.02 -20.96
CA ALA A 13 33.10 6.92 -22.37
C ALA A 13 32.28 5.65 -22.67
N VAL A 14 31.25 5.78 -23.51
CA VAL A 14 30.53 4.67 -24.15
C VAL A 14 31.03 4.57 -25.59
N ALA A 15 31.53 3.39 -25.96
CA ALA A 15 32.04 3.10 -27.29
C ALA A 15 30.90 2.88 -28.30
N GLU A 16 30.83 3.75 -29.31
CA GLU A 16 30.13 3.50 -30.57
C GLU A 16 31.00 2.58 -31.45
N LYS A 17 30.37 1.60 -32.11
CA LYS A 17 30.94 0.92 -33.27
C LYS A 17 30.08 1.22 -34.49
N THR A 18 30.71 1.90 -35.44
CA THR A 18 30.25 2.18 -36.80
C THR A 18 30.90 1.20 -37.80
N GLY A 19 30.26 1.08 -38.98
CA GLY A 19 30.80 0.50 -40.21
C GLY A 19 29.97 -0.69 -40.70
N GLY A 20 29.45 -0.75 -41.93
CA GLY A 20 29.53 0.13 -43.11
C GLY A 20 28.85 -0.56 -44.31
N GLU A 21 28.19 0.26 -45.13
CA GLU A 21 27.98 0.23 -46.60
C GLU A 21 27.51 -1.03 -47.38
N GLU A 22 26.37 -0.82 -48.06
CA GLU A 22 25.83 -1.23 -49.39
C GLU A 22 26.72 -1.98 -50.43
N PRO A 23 26.17 -2.66 -51.50
CA PRO A 23 25.07 -2.16 -52.37
C PRO A 23 24.08 -3.16 -53.04
N MET A 24 23.16 -2.55 -53.79
CA MET A 24 22.08 -3.01 -54.68
C MET A 24 22.24 -4.30 -55.50
N GLY A 25 21.10 -4.97 -55.75
CA GLY A 25 20.87 -5.89 -56.86
C GLY A 25 19.38 -6.22 -57.07
N THR A 26 18.87 -5.97 -58.27
CA THR A 26 17.48 -6.04 -58.77
C THR A 26 17.08 -7.40 -59.35
N ALA A 27 15.78 -7.77 -59.26
CA ALA A 27 14.91 -8.46 -60.27
C ALA A 27 13.76 -9.20 -59.54
N GLY A 28 12.47 -8.90 -59.81
CA GLY A 28 11.56 -9.74 -60.64
C GLY A 28 10.96 -10.90 -59.82
N ASP A 29 9.67 -11.25 -59.76
CA ASP A 29 8.53 -11.02 -60.65
C ASP A 29 7.21 -11.44 -59.93
N GLU A 30 6.10 -10.89 -60.44
CA GLU A 30 4.75 -11.47 -60.59
C GLU A 30 3.84 -11.95 -59.43
N THR A 31 2.73 -11.19 -59.31
CA THR A 31 1.30 -11.61 -59.26
C THR A 31 0.74 -12.39 -58.05
N SER A 32 -0.22 -11.77 -57.34
CA SER A 32 -1.67 -11.94 -57.62
C SER A 32 -2.51 -11.45 -56.43
N SER A 33 -3.45 -10.59 -56.76
CA SER A 33 -4.43 -9.95 -55.90
C SER A 33 -5.70 -10.79 -55.79
N VAL A 34 -6.22 -11.05 -54.59
CA VAL A 34 -7.65 -11.38 -54.40
C VAL A 34 -8.16 -10.78 -53.10
N THR A 35 -8.97 -9.74 -53.22
CA THR A 35 -9.91 -9.25 -52.19
C THR A 35 -11.26 -9.95 -52.36
N PRO A 36 -11.96 -10.37 -51.29
CA PRO A 36 -13.36 -10.71 -51.40
C PRO A 36 -14.25 -9.53 -50.97
N SER A 37 -15.27 -9.31 -51.79
CA SER A 37 -16.34 -8.33 -51.68
C SER A 37 -17.35 -8.63 -50.57
N LEU A 38 -17.86 -7.57 -49.94
CA LEU A 38 -19.02 -7.58 -49.04
C LEU A 38 -20.33 -7.44 -49.83
N PRO A 39 -21.41 -8.16 -49.49
CA PRO A 39 -22.76 -7.79 -49.87
C PRO A 39 -23.42 -6.94 -48.78
N ASN A 40 -24.02 -5.84 -49.23
CA ASN A 40 -24.88 -4.94 -48.47
C ASN A 40 -26.32 -5.53 -48.46
N CYS A 41 -26.94 -5.71 -47.29
CA CYS A 41 -28.40 -5.85 -47.19
C CYS A 41 -28.91 -5.20 -45.89
N LEU A 42 -29.70 -4.15 -46.05
CA LEU A 42 -30.49 -3.48 -45.02
C LEU A 42 -31.68 -4.36 -44.62
N GLY A 43 -31.86 -4.57 -43.31
CA GLY A 43 -33.06 -5.14 -42.72
C GLY A 43 -33.02 -5.08 -41.19
N LYS A 44 -34.01 -4.43 -40.58
CA LYS A 44 -34.41 -4.53 -39.16
C LYS A 44 -35.94 -4.63 -39.16
N PRO A 45 -36.63 -5.10 -38.09
CA PRO A 45 -36.13 -5.75 -36.86
C PRO A 45 -36.92 -7.04 -36.49
N GLU A 46 -36.27 -8.05 -35.91
CA GLU A 46 -37.00 -9.12 -35.19
C GLU A 46 -36.41 -9.36 -33.80
N GLN A 47 -37.30 -9.42 -32.81
CA GLN A 47 -37.04 -9.75 -31.42
C GLN A 47 -36.53 -11.20 -31.34
N CYS A 48 -35.26 -11.38 -31.03
CA CYS A 48 -34.68 -12.70 -30.79
C CYS A 48 -34.74 -13.02 -29.29
N SER A 49 -35.82 -13.69 -28.87
CA SER A 49 -35.84 -14.47 -27.62
C SER A 49 -35.54 -15.93 -27.95
N GLU A 50 -34.30 -16.25 -28.29
CA GLU A 50 -33.87 -17.65 -28.42
C GLU A 50 -32.85 -17.98 -27.33
N LYS A 51 -33.23 -18.94 -26.48
CA LYS A 51 -32.30 -19.59 -25.56
C LYS A 51 -31.22 -20.25 -26.41
N ALA A 52 -30.02 -19.68 -26.40
CA ALA A 52 -28.87 -20.25 -27.10
C ALA A 52 -28.67 -21.72 -26.68
N THR A 53 -28.75 -22.61 -27.66
CA THR A 53 -28.43 -24.04 -27.51
C THR A 53 -26.97 -24.16 -27.08
N PRO A 54 -26.64 -24.99 -26.07
CA PRO A 54 -25.26 -25.09 -25.61
C PRO A 54 -24.37 -25.60 -26.75
N VAL A 55 -23.35 -24.81 -27.08
CA VAL A 55 -22.33 -25.17 -28.07
C VAL A 55 -21.66 -26.45 -27.60
N LYS A 56 -21.70 -27.50 -28.43
CA LYS A 56 -21.10 -28.79 -28.15
C LYS A 56 -19.58 -28.67 -28.30
N THR A 57 -18.88 -28.43 -27.21
CA THR A 57 -17.41 -28.43 -27.17
C THR A 57 -16.90 -29.85 -26.94
N SER A 58 -15.83 -30.22 -27.63
CA SER A 58 -15.16 -31.53 -27.49
C SER A 58 -13.72 -31.32 -27.02
N GLY A 59 -13.39 -31.87 -25.84
CA GLY A 59 -12.10 -31.78 -25.17
C GLY A 59 -12.14 -32.51 -23.82
N ALA A 60 -10.99 -32.73 -23.18
CA ALA A 60 -10.96 -33.33 -21.84
C ALA A 60 -11.65 -32.38 -20.85
N LEU A 61 -12.67 -32.88 -20.12
CA LEU A 61 -13.23 -32.17 -18.98
C LEU A 61 -12.14 -32.09 -17.92
N THR A 62 -11.70 -30.88 -17.61
CA THR A 62 -10.80 -30.62 -16.49
C THR A 62 -11.63 -30.50 -15.21
N ASP A 63 -11.04 -30.73 -14.04
CA ASP A 63 -11.73 -30.51 -12.76
C ASP A 63 -12.30 -29.07 -12.65
N VAL A 64 -11.64 -28.13 -13.33
CA VAL A 64 -12.06 -26.72 -13.44
C VAL A 64 -13.40 -26.55 -14.17
N ASP A 65 -13.74 -27.45 -15.10
CA ASP A 65 -15.00 -27.42 -15.87
C ASP A 65 -16.18 -28.03 -15.09
N VAL A 66 -15.90 -28.85 -14.06
CA VAL A 66 -16.90 -29.56 -13.24
C VAL A 66 -17.23 -28.82 -11.95
N VAL A 67 -16.27 -28.05 -11.41
CA VAL A 67 -16.47 -27.27 -10.18
C VAL A 67 -17.40 -26.09 -10.46
N LYS A 68 -18.70 -26.31 -10.29
CA LYS A 68 -19.64 -25.21 -10.03
C LYS A 68 -19.28 -24.61 -8.68
N LEU A 69 -18.56 -23.49 -8.70
CA LEU A 69 -18.42 -22.60 -7.56
C LEU A 69 -19.83 -22.26 -7.09
N ARG A 70 -20.23 -22.81 -5.94
CA ARG A 70 -21.50 -22.43 -5.32
C ARG A 70 -21.38 -20.94 -4.97
N PRO A 71 -22.38 -20.10 -5.25
CA PRO A 71 -22.41 -18.75 -4.70
C PRO A 71 -22.39 -18.89 -3.17
N CYS A 72 -21.22 -18.74 -2.56
CA CYS A 72 -21.10 -18.56 -1.13
C CYS A 72 -21.48 -17.12 -0.83
N GLU A 73 -22.32 -16.90 0.18
CA GLU A 73 -22.54 -15.53 0.65
C GLU A 73 -21.22 -15.04 1.25
N LYS A 74 -20.64 -13.98 0.67
CA LYS A 74 -19.40 -13.42 1.18
C LYS A 74 -19.58 -12.92 2.61
N LYS A 75 -18.55 -13.11 3.43
CA LYS A 75 -18.51 -12.55 4.78
C LYS A 75 -18.86 -11.06 4.73
N ARG A 76 -19.86 -10.63 5.51
CA ARG A 76 -20.23 -9.22 5.58
C ARG A 76 -19.32 -8.51 6.58
N VAL A 77 -18.64 -7.45 6.12
CA VAL A 77 -17.79 -6.61 6.96
C VAL A 77 -18.39 -5.21 7.07
N ASN A 78 -18.49 -4.70 8.29
CA ASN A 78 -18.93 -3.33 8.54
C ASN A 78 -17.74 -2.37 8.55
N PHE A 79 -17.56 -1.63 7.45
CA PHE A 79 -16.52 -0.61 7.30
C PHE A 79 -16.95 0.79 7.77
N LYS A 80 -18.18 0.98 8.27
CA LYS A 80 -18.67 2.30 8.64
C LYS A 80 -17.97 2.85 9.89
N ASP A 81 -17.55 4.11 9.83
CA ASP A 81 -16.94 4.90 10.90
C ASP A 81 -15.71 4.24 11.53
N LYS A 82 -14.95 3.48 10.73
CA LYS A 82 -13.74 2.76 11.19
C LYS A 82 -12.46 3.55 10.93
N LEU A 83 -11.50 3.39 11.83
CA LEU A 83 -10.12 3.82 11.65
C LEU A 83 -9.26 2.64 11.19
N TYR A 84 -8.72 2.75 9.97
CA TYR A 84 -7.96 1.70 9.33
C TYR A 84 -6.47 2.01 9.32
N LEU A 85 -5.66 1.18 9.97
CA LEU A 85 -4.22 1.23 9.80
C LEU A 85 -3.82 0.79 8.39
N ALA A 86 -3.17 1.69 7.65
CA ALA A 86 -2.70 1.41 6.29
C ALA A 86 -1.72 0.23 6.26
N PRO A 87 -1.67 -0.51 5.14
CA PRO A 87 -0.57 -1.43 4.86
C PRO A 87 0.71 -0.61 4.62
N LEU A 88 1.70 -0.79 5.50
CA LEU A 88 2.93 0.02 5.55
C LEU A 88 4.15 -0.86 5.32
N THR A 89 4.61 -1.01 4.09
CA THR A 89 5.80 -1.82 3.78
C THR A 89 6.99 -1.40 4.66
N THR A 90 7.68 -2.38 5.25
CA THR A 90 8.77 -2.34 6.23
C THR A 90 8.45 -1.83 7.64
N CYS A 91 7.25 -1.31 7.90
CA CYS A 91 6.89 -0.81 9.24
C CYS A 91 5.58 -1.38 9.80
N GLY A 92 4.65 -1.80 8.94
CA GLY A 92 3.33 -2.36 9.27
C GLY A 92 3.34 -3.85 9.63
N ASN A 93 4.45 -4.31 10.22
CA ASN A 93 4.60 -5.68 10.69
C ASN A 93 3.66 -5.98 11.86
N LEU A 94 3.43 -7.26 12.15
CA LEU A 94 2.47 -7.71 13.16
C LEU A 94 2.69 -7.06 14.54
N PRO A 95 3.91 -6.94 15.10
CA PRO A 95 4.16 -6.19 16.33
C PRO A 95 3.66 -4.75 16.28
N PHE A 96 3.95 -4.00 15.22
CA PHE A 96 3.47 -2.62 15.07
C PHE A 96 1.95 -2.54 14.98
N ARG A 97 1.31 -3.47 14.25
CA ARG A 97 -0.16 -3.51 14.15
C ARG A 97 -0.81 -3.76 15.52
N ARG A 98 -0.22 -4.61 16.37
CA ARG A 98 -0.67 -4.84 17.75
C ARG A 98 -0.61 -3.57 18.60
N ILE A 99 0.47 -2.78 18.46
CA ILE A 99 0.56 -1.46 19.10
C ILE A 99 -0.59 -0.57 18.65
N CYS A 100 -0.85 -0.46 17.35
CA CYS A 100 -1.96 0.34 16.83
C CYS A 100 -3.34 -0.19 17.29
N LYS A 101 -3.54 -1.52 17.37
CA LYS A 101 -4.78 -2.12 17.93
C LYS A 101 -5.00 -1.71 19.38
N ARG A 102 -3.95 -1.70 20.22
CA ARG A 102 -4.03 -1.23 21.62
C ARG A 102 -4.45 0.24 21.73
N PHE A 103 -4.00 1.08 20.80
CA PHE A 103 -4.43 2.48 20.70
C PHE A 103 -5.76 2.67 19.97
N GLY A 104 -6.46 1.59 19.62
CA GLY A 104 -7.80 1.67 19.07
C GLY A 104 -7.88 1.74 17.54
N ALA A 105 -6.90 1.24 16.80
CA ALA A 105 -7.14 0.91 15.39
C ALA A 105 -8.28 -0.12 15.27
N ASP A 106 -9.25 0.14 14.39
CA ASP A 106 -10.39 -0.77 14.20
C ASP A 106 -10.06 -1.84 13.17
N VAL A 107 -9.44 -1.43 12.06
CA VAL A 107 -9.05 -2.31 10.95
C VAL A 107 -7.52 -2.34 10.85
N THR A 108 -6.96 -3.53 10.70
CA THR A 108 -5.54 -3.70 10.37
C THR A 108 -5.37 -4.45 9.07
N CYS A 109 -4.24 -4.23 8.40
CA CYS A 109 -3.88 -4.99 7.22
C CYS A 109 -2.38 -5.28 7.22
N GLY A 110 -2.03 -6.49 6.78
CA GLY A 110 -0.64 -6.89 6.57
C GLY A 110 0.08 -5.95 5.59
N GLU A 111 1.40 -6.03 5.58
CA GLU A 111 2.18 -5.34 4.56
C GLU A 111 1.81 -5.86 3.16
N MET A 112 2.10 -5.05 2.14
CA MET A 112 1.88 -5.43 0.75
C MET A 112 2.66 -6.71 0.41
N ALA A 113 1.94 -7.77 0.04
CA ALA A 113 2.51 -9.05 -0.35
C ALA A 113 2.48 -9.24 -1.88
N MET A 114 3.61 -9.64 -2.46
CA MET A 114 3.76 -9.91 -3.89
C MET A 114 3.16 -11.28 -4.24
N CYS A 115 2.13 -11.30 -5.11
CA CYS A 115 1.44 -12.54 -5.49
C CYS A 115 2.38 -13.62 -6.05
N THR A 116 3.37 -13.21 -6.86
CA THR A 116 4.35 -14.14 -7.43
C THR A 116 5.19 -14.83 -6.36
N ASN A 117 5.57 -14.13 -5.30
CA ASN A 117 6.40 -14.66 -4.23
C ASN A 117 5.59 -15.61 -3.33
N LEU A 118 4.31 -15.29 -3.09
CA LEU A 118 3.38 -16.17 -2.38
C LEU A 118 3.19 -17.50 -3.12
N LEU A 119 2.93 -17.43 -4.44
CA LEU A 119 2.77 -18.62 -5.28
C LEU A 119 4.05 -19.47 -5.38
N GLN A 120 5.22 -18.84 -5.25
CA GLN A 120 6.51 -19.53 -5.18
C GLN A 120 6.81 -20.12 -3.79
N GLY A 121 5.93 -19.93 -2.80
CA GLY A 121 6.13 -20.46 -1.45
C GLY A 121 7.21 -19.72 -0.65
N GLN A 122 7.54 -18.46 -0.98
CA GLN A 122 8.57 -17.72 -0.26
C GLN A 122 8.13 -17.42 1.19
N THR A 123 8.78 -18.06 2.17
CA THR A 123 8.41 -17.98 3.59
C THR A 123 8.36 -16.55 4.13
N SER A 124 9.24 -15.67 3.67
CA SER A 124 9.26 -14.26 4.07
C SER A 124 8.00 -13.51 3.63
N GLU A 125 7.43 -13.87 2.48
CA GLU A 125 6.22 -13.25 1.95
C GLU A 125 4.98 -13.76 2.70
N TRP A 126 4.93 -15.07 2.96
CA TRP A 126 3.88 -15.69 3.78
C TRP A 126 3.83 -15.15 5.21
N ALA A 127 4.98 -14.74 5.77
CA ALA A 127 5.03 -14.12 7.09
C ALA A 127 4.25 -12.79 7.16
N LEU A 128 4.08 -12.07 6.04
CA LEU A 128 3.32 -10.81 6.00
C LEU A 128 1.81 -11.01 6.21
N LEU A 129 1.33 -12.23 5.97
CA LEU A 129 -0.08 -12.60 6.03
C LEU A 129 -0.54 -13.04 7.42
N LYS A 130 0.38 -13.11 8.40
CA LYS A 130 0.07 -13.57 9.75
C LYS A 130 -0.83 -12.56 10.48
N ARG A 131 -1.85 -13.10 11.15
CA ARG A 131 -2.79 -12.40 12.04
C ARG A 131 -2.44 -12.68 13.51
N HIS A 132 -2.62 -11.69 14.38
CA HIS A 132 -2.66 -11.88 15.82
C HIS A 132 -4.11 -11.92 16.33
N GLU A 133 -4.39 -12.64 17.42
CA GLU A 133 -5.75 -12.75 17.99
C GLU A 133 -6.38 -11.41 18.39
N SER A 134 -5.56 -10.41 18.73
CA SER A 134 -6.01 -9.05 19.04
C SER A 134 -6.49 -8.25 17.82
N GLU A 135 -6.35 -8.78 16.61
CA GLU A 135 -6.77 -8.11 15.37
C GLU A 135 -8.19 -8.57 15.01
N ASP A 136 -9.22 -7.87 15.51
CA ASP A 136 -10.63 -8.27 15.31
C ASP A 136 -11.10 -8.19 13.85
N LEU A 137 -10.54 -7.23 13.09
CA LEU A 137 -10.81 -7.04 11.67
C LEU A 137 -9.50 -6.87 10.91
N PHE A 138 -9.03 -7.95 10.31
CA PHE A 138 -7.74 -8.07 9.64
C PHE A 138 -7.89 -8.44 8.17
N GLY A 139 -7.15 -7.75 7.30
CA GLY A 139 -7.04 -8.12 5.90
C GLY A 139 -5.60 -8.26 5.43
N VAL A 140 -5.45 -8.75 4.21
CA VAL A 140 -4.14 -8.91 3.55
C VAL A 140 -4.13 -8.16 2.24
N GLN A 141 -3.07 -7.40 1.98
CA GLN A 141 -2.94 -6.64 0.75
C GLN A 141 -2.05 -7.37 -0.25
N LEU A 142 -2.55 -7.58 -1.46
CA LEU A 142 -1.87 -8.22 -2.56
C LEU A 142 -1.42 -7.22 -3.62
N GLU A 143 -0.21 -7.44 -4.15
CA GLU A 143 0.36 -6.70 -5.27
C GLU A 143 0.63 -7.65 -6.45
N GLY A 144 0.26 -7.19 -7.64
CA GLY A 144 0.40 -7.92 -8.89
C GLY A 144 -0.33 -7.23 -10.04
N CYS A 145 -0.10 -7.71 -11.26
CA CYS A 145 -0.56 -7.03 -12.48
C CYS A 145 -1.12 -7.97 -13.56
N PHE A 146 -1.25 -9.26 -13.26
CA PHE A 146 -1.73 -10.29 -14.18
C PHE A 146 -2.98 -11.00 -13.60
N PRO A 147 -4.11 -11.05 -14.33
CA PRO A 147 -5.36 -11.63 -13.83
C PRO A 147 -5.26 -13.07 -13.35
N ASP A 148 -4.58 -13.92 -14.11
CA ASP A 148 -4.37 -15.34 -13.80
C ASP A 148 -3.57 -15.53 -12.50
N THR A 149 -2.50 -14.75 -12.33
CA THR A 149 -1.63 -14.79 -11.17
C THR A 149 -2.36 -14.29 -9.91
N MET A 150 -3.07 -13.17 -10.02
CA MET A 150 -3.84 -12.61 -8.89
C MET A 150 -4.98 -13.55 -8.47
N THR A 151 -5.68 -14.17 -9.43
CA THR A 151 -6.79 -15.10 -9.15
C THR A 151 -6.28 -16.38 -8.47
N LYS A 152 -5.21 -16.98 -8.98
CA LYS A 152 -4.57 -18.15 -8.34
C LYS A 152 -4.08 -17.84 -6.92
N CYS A 153 -3.50 -16.64 -6.74
CA CYS A 153 -3.07 -16.19 -5.41
C CYS A 153 -4.26 -16.03 -4.46
N ALA A 154 -5.36 -15.42 -4.92
CA ALA A 154 -6.58 -15.26 -4.13
C ALA A 154 -7.18 -16.61 -3.72
N GLU A 155 -7.25 -17.57 -4.64
CA GLU A 155 -7.69 -18.95 -4.37
C GLU A 155 -6.78 -19.65 -3.35
N LEU A 156 -5.45 -19.47 -3.49
CA LEU A 156 -4.47 -19.99 -2.54
C LEU A 156 -4.69 -19.42 -1.14
N LEU A 157 -4.92 -18.11 -1.02
CA LEU A 157 -5.21 -17.49 0.27
C LEU A 157 -6.51 -18.02 0.88
N ASN A 158 -7.59 -18.08 0.08
CA ASN A 158 -8.90 -18.54 0.53
C ASN A 158 -8.87 -19.96 1.15
N ARG A 159 -7.94 -20.81 0.68
CA ARG A 159 -7.77 -22.19 1.17
C ARG A 159 -6.87 -22.32 2.39
N ASN A 160 -5.93 -21.39 2.60
CA ASN A 160 -4.80 -21.60 3.51
C ASN A 160 -4.74 -20.62 4.69
N ILE A 161 -5.46 -19.49 4.63
CA ILE A 161 -5.44 -18.49 5.70
C ILE A 161 -6.84 -17.98 6.02
N GLU A 162 -7.02 -17.55 7.26
CA GLU A 162 -8.25 -16.88 7.71
C GLU A 162 -8.03 -15.36 7.77
N VAL A 163 -8.77 -14.64 6.94
CA VAL A 163 -8.76 -13.17 6.87
C VAL A 163 -10.20 -12.67 6.79
N ASP A 164 -10.42 -11.39 7.11
CA ASP A 164 -11.74 -10.79 7.03
C ASP A 164 -11.99 -10.12 5.68
N PHE A 165 -10.93 -9.77 4.95
CA PHE A 165 -10.97 -9.24 3.59
C PHE A 165 -9.61 -9.40 2.89
N VAL A 166 -9.62 -9.33 1.56
CA VAL A 166 -8.40 -9.22 0.73
C VAL A 166 -8.41 -7.86 0.04
N ASP A 167 -7.27 -7.16 0.03
CA ASP A 167 -7.10 -5.85 -0.60
C ASP A 167 -6.17 -5.93 -1.81
N ILE A 168 -6.50 -5.22 -2.89
CA ILE A 168 -5.60 -5.05 -4.04
C ILE A 168 -4.85 -3.73 -3.91
N ASN A 169 -3.52 -3.80 -3.92
CA ASN A 169 -2.70 -2.62 -4.05
C ASN A 169 -2.73 -2.11 -5.51
N SER A 170 -3.38 -0.97 -5.71
CA SER A 170 -3.29 -0.18 -6.94
C SER A 170 -2.84 1.26 -6.66
N GLY A 171 -2.06 1.45 -5.59
CA GLY A 171 -1.62 2.75 -5.11
C GLY A 171 -0.10 2.88 -4.94
N CYS A 172 0.64 1.77 -4.92
CA CYS A 172 2.08 1.76 -4.71
C CYS A 172 2.79 2.55 -5.82
N PRO A 173 3.58 3.58 -5.49
CA PRO A 173 4.29 4.38 -6.48
C PRO A 173 5.71 3.85 -6.76
N ILE A 174 6.15 2.74 -6.15
CA ILE A 174 7.51 2.22 -6.33
C ILE A 174 7.76 1.93 -7.82
N ASP A 175 8.91 2.40 -8.32
CA ASP A 175 9.20 2.34 -9.77
C ASP A 175 9.31 0.92 -10.28
N LEU A 176 9.89 0.02 -9.49
CA LEU A 176 9.99 -1.40 -9.83
C LEU A 176 8.60 -2.05 -10.00
N VAL A 177 7.64 -1.69 -9.15
CA VAL A 177 6.26 -2.20 -9.21
C VAL A 177 5.52 -1.59 -10.40
N TYR A 178 5.63 -0.28 -10.58
CA TYR A 178 4.98 0.44 -11.68
C TYR A 178 5.48 0.03 -13.06
N LYS A 179 6.80 -0.14 -13.24
CA LYS A 179 7.39 -0.58 -14.52
C LYS A 179 6.91 -1.98 -14.92
N LYS A 180 6.58 -2.84 -13.96
CA LYS A 180 5.95 -4.14 -14.19
C LYS A 180 4.43 -4.03 -14.47
N GLY A 181 3.86 -2.83 -14.37
CA GLY A 181 2.44 -2.55 -14.57
C GLY A 181 1.56 -2.84 -13.36
N GLY A 182 2.14 -2.96 -12.16
CA GLY A 182 1.45 -3.08 -10.87
C GLY A 182 1.29 -1.73 -10.16
N GLY A 183 0.78 -1.78 -8.92
CA GLY A 183 0.52 -0.60 -8.09
C GLY A 183 -0.34 0.43 -8.83
N CYS A 184 0.04 1.71 -8.75
CA CYS A 184 -0.66 2.78 -9.47
C CYS A 184 -0.65 2.63 -11.00
N GLY A 185 0.26 1.83 -11.58
CA GLY A 185 0.28 1.55 -13.01
C GLY A 185 -0.89 0.68 -13.46
N LEU A 186 -1.47 -0.10 -12.55
CA LEU A 186 -2.65 -0.93 -12.83
C LEU A 186 -3.89 -0.07 -13.13
N MET A 187 -3.98 1.13 -12.53
CA MET A 187 -5.10 2.06 -12.75
C MET A 187 -5.21 2.51 -14.22
N SER A 188 -4.10 2.56 -14.96
CA SER A 188 -4.10 2.91 -16.39
C SER A 188 -4.44 1.73 -17.30
N ARG A 189 -4.58 0.51 -16.74
CA ARG A 189 -4.82 -0.74 -17.48
C ARG A 189 -6.21 -1.30 -17.16
N THR A 190 -7.24 -0.47 -17.33
CA THR A 190 -8.62 -0.71 -16.90
C THR A 190 -9.13 -2.13 -17.19
N LYS A 191 -8.96 -2.65 -18.42
CA LYS A 191 -9.40 -4.01 -18.79
C LYS A 191 -8.74 -5.10 -17.95
N LYS A 192 -7.44 -4.99 -17.70
CA LYS A 192 -6.73 -5.96 -16.85
C LYS A 192 -7.15 -5.83 -15.39
N PHE A 193 -7.40 -4.60 -14.95
CA PHE A 193 -7.84 -4.35 -13.59
C PHE A 193 -9.23 -4.95 -13.33
N GLU A 194 -10.16 -4.78 -14.26
CA GLU A 194 -11.47 -5.45 -14.24
C GLU A 194 -11.32 -6.97 -14.15
N GLN A 195 -10.49 -7.56 -15.03
CA GLN A 195 -10.25 -9.01 -15.04
C GLN A 195 -9.68 -9.52 -13.70
N ILE A 196 -8.75 -8.76 -13.09
CA ILE A 196 -8.21 -9.08 -11.76
C ILE A 196 -9.31 -9.06 -10.71
N ILE A 197 -10.08 -7.97 -10.63
CA ILE A 197 -11.12 -7.82 -9.61
C ILE A 197 -12.18 -8.91 -9.75
N ARG A 198 -12.67 -9.16 -10.97
CA ARG A 198 -13.69 -10.19 -11.22
C ARG A 198 -13.16 -11.60 -10.93
N GLY A 199 -11.94 -11.92 -11.37
CA GLY A 199 -11.33 -13.23 -11.15
C GLY A 199 -11.06 -13.52 -9.67
N MET A 200 -10.50 -12.56 -8.93
CA MET A 200 -10.33 -12.70 -7.48
C MET A 200 -11.69 -12.80 -6.77
N ASN A 201 -12.67 -11.99 -7.17
CA ASN A 201 -14.00 -12.03 -6.57
C ASN A 201 -14.70 -13.37 -6.72
N SER A 202 -14.47 -14.11 -7.82
CA SER A 202 -15.11 -15.41 -8.04
C SER A 202 -14.56 -16.52 -7.14
N VAL A 203 -13.36 -16.37 -6.58
CA VAL A 203 -12.70 -17.42 -5.77
C VAL A 203 -12.58 -17.08 -4.28
N LEU A 204 -12.86 -15.84 -3.88
CA LEU A 204 -12.79 -15.39 -2.49
C LEU A 204 -14.16 -15.44 -1.81
N ASP A 205 -14.20 -16.07 -0.63
CA ASP A 205 -15.36 -16.09 0.28
C ASP A 205 -15.45 -14.81 1.15
N VAL A 206 -14.43 -13.96 1.08
CA VAL A 206 -14.35 -12.69 1.80
C VAL A 206 -14.48 -11.49 0.85
N PRO A 207 -14.85 -10.31 1.36
CA PRO A 207 -14.86 -9.06 0.60
C PRO A 207 -13.51 -8.77 -0.06
N LEU A 208 -13.58 -8.30 -1.31
CA LEU A 208 -12.42 -7.79 -2.03
C LEU A 208 -12.43 -6.27 -2.00
N THR A 209 -11.37 -5.67 -1.48
CA THR A 209 -11.19 -4.23 -1.34
C THR A 209 -10.06 -3.76 -2.26
N VAL A 210 -10.01 -2.46 -2.52
CA VAL A 210 -9.00 -1.88 -3.42
C VAL A 210 -8.46 -0.59 -2.84
N LYS A 211 -7.12 -0.44 -2.82
CA LYS A 211 -6.45 0.82 -2.50
C LYS A 211 -5.85 1.49 -3.74
N ILE A 212 -6.29 2.71 -4.04
CA ILE A 212 -5.83 3.51 -5.20
C ILE A 212 -5.26 4.87 -4.79
N ARG A 213 -4.69 5.57 -5.77
CA ARG A 213 -4.30 6.99 -5.73
C ARG A 213 -5.25 7.82 -6.60
N THR A 214 -5.08 9.15 -6.63
CA THR A 214 -5.89 10.00 -7.53
C THR A 214 -5.61 9.70 -9.01
N GLY A 215 -4.37 9.31 -9.31
CA GLY A 215 -3.89 8.94 -10.64
C GLY A 215 -2.36 8.76 -10.66
N VAL A 216 -1.80 8.68 -11.86
CA VAL A 216 -0.35 8.57 -12.08
C VAL A 216 0.31 9.95 -12.08
N GLN A 217 -0.17 10.84 -12.95
CA GLN A 217 0.43 12.15 -13.18
C GLN A 217 -0.14 13.22 -12.23
N ASP A 218 0.66 14.24 -11.91
CA ASP A 218 0.15 15.42 -11.21
C ASP A 218 -0.93 16.12 -12.05
N LYS A 219 -1.97 16.65 -11.40
CA LYS A 219 -3.14 17.31 -12.01
C LYS A 219 -3.99 16.48 -12.99
N VAL A 220 -3.62 15.24 -13.28
CA VAL A 220 -4.41 14.31 -14.11
C VAL A 220 -5.01 13.23 -13.24
N ASN A 221 -6.14 13.58 -12.62
CA ASN A 221 -6.89 12.67 -11.78
C ASN A 221 -7.73 11.71 -12.64
N ILE A 222 -7.70 10.41 -12.32
CA ILE A 222 -8.47 9.36 -13.04
C ILE A 222 -9.38 8.55 -12.12
N ALA A 223 -9.19 8.62 -10.79
CA ALA A 223 -9.97 7.84 -9.83
C ALA A 223 -11.49 8.02 -9.98
N HIS A 224 -11.98 9.24 -10.23
CA HIS A 224 -13.40 9.55 -10.42
C HIS A 224 -14.03 8.80 -11.60
N LYS A 225 -13.23 8.43 -12.61
CA LYS A 225 -13.69 7.64 -13.77
C LYS A 225 -13.71 6.14 -13.46
N LEU A 226 -12.79 5.66 -12.62
CA LEU A 226 -12.66 4.23 -12.30
C LEU A 226 -13.58 3.77 -11.16
N ILE A 227 -13.92 4.66 -10.22
CA ILE A 227 -14.75 4.33 -9.05
C ILE A 227 -16.12 3.75 -9.44
N PRO A 228 -16.89 4.34 -10.37
CA PRO A 228 -18.15 3.76 -10.81
C PRO A 228 -17.99 2.37 -11.45
N GLU A 229 -16.90 2.16 -12.19
CA GLU A 229 -16.60 0.87 -12.80
C GLU A 229 -16.22 -0.19 -11.76
N MET A 230 -15.38 0.16 -10.78
CA MET A 230 -15.01 -0.74 -9.67
C MET A 230 -16.23 -1.24 -8.86
N LYS A 231 -17.26 -0.40 -8.72
CA LYS A 231 -18.56 -0.81 -8.16
C LYS A 231 -19.22 -1.91 -9.01
N ASN A 232 -19.24 -1.75 -10.33
CA ASN A 232 -19.79 -2.76 -11.26
C ASN A 232 -18.96 -4.05 -11.32
N TRP A 233 -17.68 -3.97 -10.96
CA TRP A 233 -16.78 -5.13 -10.88
C TRP A 233 -16.91 -5.89 -9.55
N GLY A 234 -17.63 -5.34 -8.57
CA GLY A 234 -17.94 -6.00 -7.29
C GLY A 234 -16.96 -5.72 -6.16
N VAL A 235 -16.28 -4.57 -6.16
CA VAL A 235 -15.44 -4.15 -5.03
C VAL A 235 -16.31 -3.82 -3.81
N SER A 236 -15.91 -4.27 -2.63
CA SER A 236 -16.66 -4.07 -1.37
C SER A 236 -16.22 -2.83 -0.57
N LEU A 237 -15.02 -2.31 -0.80
CA LEU A 237 -14.49 -1.07 -0.22
C LEU A 237 -13.41 -0.49 -1.14
N ILE A 238 -13.44 0.83 -1.35
CA ILE A 238 -12.39 1.56 -2.06
C ILE A 238 -11.65 2.45 -1.07
N THR A 239 -10.32 2.39 -1.02
CA THR A 239 -9.51 3.38 -0.30
C THR A 239 -8.82 4.30 -1.30
N LEU A 240 -8.99 5.61 -1.17
CA LEU A 240 -8.36 6.61 -2.03
C LEU A 240 -7.31 7.42 -1.27
N HIS A 241 -6.05 7.31 -1.68
CA HIS A 241 -5.03 8.27 -1.27
C HIS A 241 -5.14 9.54 -2.12
N GLY A 242 -5.31 10.70 -1.46
CA GLY A 242 -5.51 12.00 -2.08
C GLY A 242 -4.30 12.59 -2.83
N ARG A 243 -3.35 11.75 -3.26
CA ARG A 243 -2.23 12.17 -4.11
C ARG A 243 -2.10 11.30 -5.34
N SER A 244 -1.55 11.88 -6.40
CA SER A 244 -1.06 11.13 -7.55
C SER A 244 0.23 10.37 -7.21
N ARG A 245 0.69 9.50 -8.10
CA ARG A 245 2.01 8.84 -7.97
C ARG A 245 3.14 9.86 -8.01
N GLU A 246 3.14 10.78 -8.98
CA GLU A 246 4.20 11.79 -9.19
C GLU A 246 4.34 12.76 -8.03
N GLN A 247 3.22 13.14 -7.39
CA GLN A 247 3.24 14.00 -6.22
C GLN A 247 3.97 13.39 -5.03
N ARG A 248 4.20 12.06 -5.00
CA ARG A 248 4.86 11.32 -3.91
C ARG A 248 4.37 11.81 -2.54
N TYR A 249 5.19 12.63 -1.88
CA TYR A 249 4.92 13.31 -0.62
C TYR A 249 5.24 14.82 -0.65
N THR A 250 5.46 15.41 -1.83
CA THR A 250 5.87 16.82 -1.99
C THR A 250 4.70 17.79 -1.94
N LYS A 251 3.47 17.29 -2.13
CA LYS A 251 2.21 18.05 -2.05
C LYS A 251 1.33 17.56 -0.91
N LEU A 252 0.30 18.32 -0.55
CA LEU A 252 -0.74 17.88 0.39
C LEU A 252 -1.71 16.92 -0.31
N ALA A 253 -2.39 16.08 0.46
CA ALA A 253 -3.49 15.26 -0.03
C ALA A 253 -4.72 16.12 -0.35
N ASP A 254 -5.34 15.87 -1.50
CA ASP A 254 -6.52 16.56 -2.01
C ASP A 254 -7.80 15.91 -1.45
N TRP A 255 -8.27 16.44 -0.31
CA TRP A 255 -9.47 15.97 0.37
C TRP A 255 -10.78 16.41 -0.31
N ASP A 256 -10.77 17.50 -1.07
CA ASP A 256 -11.92 17.93 -1.88
C ASP A 256 -12.20 16.93 -3.02
N TYR A 257 -11.13 16.46 -3.67
CA TYR A 257 -11.23 15.41 -4.66
C TYR A 257 -11.64 14.06 -4.05
N ILE A 258 -11.17 13.74 -2.83
CA ILE A 258 -11.67 12.57 -2.07
C ILE A 258 -13.17 12.70 -1.80
N ASN A 259 -13.66 13.88 -1.40
CA ASN A 259 -15.09 14.14 -1.17
C ASN A 259 -15.92 13.99 -2.45
N THR A 260 -15.38 14.39 -3.60
CA THR A 260 -16.02 14.16 -4.90
C THR A 260 -16.10 12.66 -5.20
N CYS A 261 -15.01 11.94 -4.98
CA CYS A 261 -14.92 10.51 -5.22
C CYS A 261 -15.79 9.68 -4.27
N SER A 262 -15.94 10.08 -3.00
CA SER A 262 -16.78 9.38 -2.03
C SER A 262 -18.25 9.38 -2.44
N LYS A 263 -18.75 10.51 -2.96
CA LYS A 263 -20.10 10.61 -3.54
C LYS A 263 -20.29 9.66 -4.72
N LEU A 264 -19.29 9.56 -5.61
CA LEU A 264 -19.32 8.66 -6.77
C LEU A 264 -19.26 7.17 -6.40
N ALA A 265 -18.61 6.83 -5.27
CA ALA A 265 -18.49 5.45 -4.81
C ALA A 265 -19.80 4.88 -4.26
N SER A 266 -20.70 5.74 -3.78
CA SER A 266 -21.95 5.33 -3.13
C SER A 266 -22.77 4.31 -3.97
N PRO A 267 -23.27 3.23 -3.35
CA PRO A 267 -23.27 2.91 -1.92
C PRO A 267 -22.03 2.12 -1.44
N VAL A 268 -21.04 1.85 -2.29
CA VAL A 268 -19.80 1.19 -1.86
C VAL A 268 -19.04 2.17 -0.94
N PRO A 269 -18.61 1.74 0.25
CA PRO A 269 -17.88 2.62 1.15
C PRO A 269 -16.58 3.08 0.50
N LEU A 270 -16.20 4.33 0.78
CA LEU A 270 -14.91 4.89 0.39
C LEU A 270 -14.16 5.40 1.60
N PHE A 271 -12.92 4.96 1.78
CA PHE A 271 -12.03 5.44 2.83
C PHE A 271 -11.10 6.52 2.27
N GLY A 272 -11.03 7.65 2.97
CA GLY A 272 -10.07 8.69 2.69
C GLY A 272 -8.71 8.38 3.29
N ASN A 273 -7.63 8.70 2.57
CA ASN A 273 -6.27 8.50 3.03
C ASN A 273 -5.39 9.69 2.60
N GLY A 274 -4.53 10.14 3.52
CA GLY A 274 -3.52 11.15 3.25
C GLY A 274 -3.47 12.23 4.32
N ASP A 275 -2.28 12.47 4.87
CA ASP A 275 -1.96 13.63 5.72
C ASP A 275 -2.83 13.81 6.97
N ILE A 276 -3.30 12.71 7.55
CA ILE A 276 -3.91 12.70 8.89
C ILE A 276 -2.81 12.51 9.94
N LEU A 277 -2.50 13.56 10.70
CA LEU A 277 -1.49 13.55 11.78
C LEU A 277 -2.07 13.96 13.14
N SER A 278 -3.33 14.38 13.17
CA SER A 278 -4.02 14.82 14.37
C SER A 278 -5.49 14.40 14.36
N TYR A 279 -6.17 14.55 15.49
CA TYR A 279 -7.61 14.31 15.54
C TYR A 279 -8.38 15.39 14.77
N GLU A 280 -7.88 16.63 14.72
CA GLU A 280 -8.47 17.72 13.92
C GLU A 280 -8.45 17.37 12.44
N ASP A 281 -7.32 16.88 11.90
CA ASP A 281 -7.24 16.43 10.50
C ASP A 281 -8.29 15.35 10.24
N ALA A 282 -8.46 14.42 11.19
CA ALA A 282 -9.43 13.34 11.07
C ALA A 282 -10.88 13.85 11.16
N MET A 283 -11.18 14.83 12.00
CA MET A 283 -12.51 15.44 12.07
C MET A 283 -12.84 16.17 10.78
N GLN A 284 -11.91 16.96 10.25
CA GLN A 284 -12.07 17.63 8.96
C GLN A 284 -12.27 16.60 7.83
N ALA A 285 -11.51 15.49 7.85
CA ALA A 285 -11.69 14.40 6.90
C ALA A 285 -13.07 13.73 7.03
N ARG A 286 -13.63 13.60 8.24
CA ARG A 286 -14.99 13.06 8.47
C ARG A 286 -16.10 13.97 7.97
N GLU A 287 -15.84 15.26 7.78
CA GLU A 287 -16.80 16.18 7.13
C GLU A 287 -16.94 15.89 5.63
N THR A 288 -15.97 15.17 5.04
CA THR A 288 -16.11 14.63 3.68
C THR A 288 -17.04 13.41 3.69
N GLY A 289 -17.67 13.09 2.57
CA GLY A 289 -18.60 11.94 2.48
C GLY A 289 -17.96 10.54 2.61
N VAL A 290 -16.74 10.43 3.14
CA VAL A 290 -16.03 9.15 3.34
C VAL A 290 -16.70 8.31 4.43
N SER A 291 -16.65 6.99 4.27
CA SER A 291 -17.21 6.05 5.25
C SER A 291 -16.26 5.72 6.40
N GLY A 292 -15.00 6.14 6.29
CA GLY A 292 -13.94 5.87 7.25
C GLY A 292 -12.63 6.50 6.80
N ILE A 293 -11.61 6.42 7.67
CA ILE A 293 -10.31 7.05 7.44
C ILE A 293 -9.22 5.99 7.56
N MET A 294 -8.31 5.98 6.60
CA MET A 294 -7.10 5.18 6.67
C MET A 294 -5.90 6.04 7.10
N LEU A 295 -5.23 5.61 8.17
CA LEU A 295 -4.07 6.25 8.78
C LEU A 295 -2.77 5.56 8.39
N ALA A 296 -1.76 6.34 8.02
CA ALA A 296 -0.46 5.85 7.54
C ALA A 296 0.69 6.44 8.36
N ARG A 297 1.34 7.49 7.84
CA ARG A 297 2.50 8.13 8.50
C ARG A 297 2.16 8.72 9.87
N GLY A 298 0.95 9.24 10.08
CA GLY A 298 0.50 9.71 11.40
C GLY A 298 0.62 8.62 12.47
N ALA A 299 0.22 7.38 12.16
CA ALA A 299 0.35 6.25 13.07
C ALA A 299 1.82 5.84 13.31
N LEU A 300 2.69 5.95 12.30
CA LEU A 300 4.13 5.70 12.47
C LEU A 300 4.81 6.75 13.35
N ILE A 301 4.36 8.01 13.27
CA ILE A 301 4.89 9.10 14.10
C ILE A 301 4.38 8.95 15.54
N LYS A 302 3.09 8.68 15.71
CA LYS A 302 2.44 8.48 17.00
C LYS A 302 1.29 7.45 16.92
N PRO A 303 1.48 6.20 17.36
CA PRO A 303 0.42 5.18 17.31
C PRO A 303 -0.84 5.56 18.09
N TRP A 304 -0.72 6.39 19.13
CA TRP A 304 -1.87 6.89 19.91
C TRP A 304 -2.77 7.87 19.15
N ILE A 305 -2.46 8.21 17.90
CA ILE A 305 -3.35 8.99 17.03
C ILE A 305 -4.75 8.37 16.90
N PHE A 306 -4.86 7.04 16.96
CA PHE A 306 -6.16 6.36 16.96
C PHE A 306 -6.98 6.73 18.21
N THR A 307 -6.35 6.77 19.38
CA THR A 307 -6.97 7.21 20.62
C THR A 307 -7.35 8.68 20.57
N GLU A 308 -6.46 9.55 20.06
CA GLU A 308 -6.76 10.96 19.89
C GLU A 308 -8.02 11.20 19.04
N ILE A 309 -8.17 10.45 17.94
CA ILE A 309 -9.33 10.54 17.05
C ILE A 309 -10.61 10.02 17.71
N LYS A 310 -10.50 8.98 18.54
CA LYS A 310 -11.66 8.43 19.26
C LYS A 310 -12.11 9.34 20.40
N GLU A 311 -11.17 9.99 21.07
CA GLU A 311 -11.42 10.88 22.20
C GLU A 311 -11.58 12.36 21.81
N ASN A 312 -11.35 12.71 20.55
CA ASN A 312 -11.37 14.08 20.02
C ASN A 312 -10.49 15.04 20.84
N ARG A 313 -9.28 14.61 21.19
CA ARG A 313 -8.31 15.42 21.91
C ARG A 313 -6.88 15.00 21.61
N HIS A 314 -5.95 15.92 21.80
CA HIS A 314 -4.54 15.58 21.78
C HIS A 314 -4.13 14.73 22.99
N TRP A 315 -3.16 13.84 22.75
CA TRP A 315 -2.48 13.07 23.78
C TRP A 315 -1.03 13.52 23.86
N ASP A 316 -0.66 14.13 24.99
CA ASP A 316 0.71 14.55 25.27
C ASP A 316 1.37 13.63 26.30
N ILE A 317 1.58 12.37 25.90
CA ILE A 317 2.13 11.35 26.78
C ILE A 317 3.61 11.63 27.12
N SER A 318 4.01 11.22 28.32
CA SER A 318 5.36 11.38 28.86
C SER A 318 6.41 10.57 28.09
N SER A 319 7.68 10.87 28.33
CA SER A 319 8.81 10.09 27.80
C SER A 319 8.77 8.62 28.25
N GLY A 320 8.38 8.37 29.50
CA GLY A 320 8.24 7.03 30.07
C GLY A 320 7.17 6.20 29.36
N GLU A 321 5.97 6.77 29.18
CA GLU A 321 4.88 6.11 28.44
C GLU A 321 5.28 5.83 26.98
N ARG A 322 6.02 6.75 26.34
CA ARG A 322 6.55 6.52 24.99
C ARG A 322 7.58 5.40 24.93
N LEU A 323 8.44 5.28 25.94
CA LEU A 323 9.39 4.17 26.03
C LEU A 323 8.67 2.85 26.31
N ASP A 324 7.60 2.85 27.09
CA ASP A 324 6.78 1.66 27.33
C ASP A 324 6.11 1.16 26.04
N VAL A 325 5.68 2.06 25.17
CA VAL A 325 5.22 1.70 23.81
C VAL A 325 6.31 1.01 22.99
N LEU A 326 7.58 1.44 23.11
CA LEU A 326 8.70 0.77 22.44
C LEU A 326 9.02 -0.59 23.08
N LYS A 327 8.92 -0.72 24.42
CA LYS A 327 9.04 -2.00 25.12
C LYS A 327 7.97 -2.99 24.68
N ASP A 328 6.73 -2.52 24.51
CA ASP A 328 5.64 -3.34 24.02
C ASP A 328 5.95 -3.87 22.61
N PHE A 329 6.47 -3.02 21.73
CA PHE A 329 6.87 -3.43 20.39
C PHE A 329 7.97 -4.50 20.42
N THR A 330 8.99 -4.34 21.27
CA THR A 330 10.04 -5.36 21.39
C THR A 330 9.49 -6.65 21.98
N HIS A 331 8.61 -6.60 22.97
CA HIS A 331 7.95 -7.77 23.53
C HIS A 331 7.13 -8.54 22.49
N PHE A 332 6.27 -7.83 21.74
CA PHE A 332 5.51 -8.43 20.64
C PHE A 332 6.42 -8.96 19.53
N GLY A 333 7.56 -8.31 19.32
CA GLY A 333 8.60 -8.76 18.40
C GLY A 333 9.23 -10.09 18.83
N LEU A 334 9.53 -10.26 20.13
CA LEU A 334 10.08 -11.50 20.68
C LEU A 334 9.10 -12.67 20.53
N GLU A 335 7.81 -12.44 20.77
CA GLU A 335 6.76 -13.44 20.54
C GLU A 335 6.65 -13.84 19.06
N HIS A 336 6.83 -12.87 18.16
CA HIS A 336 6.57 -13.06 16.73
C HIS A 336 7.78 -13.60 15.94
N TRP A 337 8.99 -13.15 16.25
CA TRP A 337 10.23 -13.50 15.54
C TRP A 337 11.19 -14.36 16.37
N GLY A 338 10.93 -14.56 17.67
CA GLY A 338 11.78 -15.32 18.56
C GLY A 338 12.74 -14.44 19.36
N SER A 339 13.29 -15.04 20.43
CA SER A 339 14.28 -14.44 21.33
C SER A 339 15.70 -14.95 21.08
N ASP A 340 15.93 -15.67 19.98
CA ASP A 340 17.26 -16.03 19.53
C ASP A 340 17.95 -14.81 18.88
N THR A 341 19.25 -14.95 18.57
CA THR A 341 20.03 -13.84 18.01
C THR A 341 19.40 -13.28 16.73
N GLN A 342 18.91 -14.15 15.83
CA GLN A 342 18.27 -13.73 14.59
C GLN A 342 16.96 -12.98 14.82
N GLY A 343 16.12 -13.47 15.76
CA GLY A 343 14.90 -12.79 16.17
C GLY A 343 15.17 -11.41 16.75
N ILE A 344 16.13 -11.30 17.68
CA ILE A 344 16.53 -10.03 18.30
C ILE A 344 17.05 -9.03 17.26
N GLU A 345 17.91 -9.45 16.35
CA GLU A 345 18.42 -8.60 15.27
C GLU A 345 17.29 -8.12 14.35
N LYS A 346 16.33 -9.00 14.04
CA LYS A 346 15.17 -8.64 13.22
C LYS A 346 14.28 -7.62 13.93
N ILE A 347 13.98 -7.81 15.22
CA ILE A 347 13.24 -6.84 16.04
C ILE A 347 13.95 -5.49 16.01
N ARG A 348 15.27 -5.49 16.22
CA ARG A 348 16.08 -4.28 16.23
C ARG A 348 16.00 -3.53 14.92
N VAL A 349 16.15 -4.20 13.78
CA VAL A 349 16.05 -3.55 12.47
C VAL A 349 14.68 -2.90 12.28
N PHE A 350 13.58 -3.60 12.61
CA PHE A 350 12.24 -3.02 12.47
C PHE A 350 11.96 -1.89 13.47
N LEU A 351 12.48 -2.00 14.70
CA LEU A 351 12.42 -0.93 15.70
C LEU A 351 13.14 0.32 15.21
N LEU A 352 14.34 0.18 14.66
CA LEU A 352 15.13 1.30 14.12
C LEU A 352 14.46 1.94 12.90
N GLU A 353 13.86 1.14 12.01
CA GLU A 353 13.05 1.66 10.90
C GLU A 353 11.86 2.48 11.44
N TRP A 354 11.18 2.00 12.49
CA TRP A 354 10.06 2.73 13.07
C TRP A 354 10.51 4.01 13.81
N LEU A 355 11.61 3.96 14.57
CA LEU A 355 12.20 5.14 15.22
C LEU A 355 12.52 6.26 14.23
N SER A 356 12.89 5.93 12.99
CA SER A 356 13.10 6.93 11.91
C SER A 356 11.86 7.74 11.52
N PHE A 357 10.66 7.29 11.92
CA PHE A 357 9.40 8.02 11.82
C PHE A 357 9.01 8.66 13.15
N MET A 358 9.07 7.89 14.25
CA MET A 358 8.66 8.35 15.58
C MET A 358 9.46 9.57 16.05
N CYS A 359 10.73 9.71 15.64
CA CYS A 359 11.55 10.88 15.96
C CYS A 359 11.01 12.22 15.46
N ARG A 360 10.02 12.20 14.56
CA ARG A 360 9.35 13.41 14.07
C ARG A 360 8.22 13.88 14.98
N TYR A 361 7.82 13.09 15.97
CA TYR A 361 6.84 13.51 16.95
C TYR A 361 7.44 14.61 17.83
N VAL A 362 6.73 15.73 17.91
CA VAL A 362 7.01 16.79 18.86
C VAL A 362 5.94 16.76 19.95
N PRO A 363 6.30 16.67 21.25
CA PRO A 363 5.35 16.76 22.34
C PRO A 363 4.45 17.99 22.23
N VAL A 364 3.17 17.82 22.53
CA VAL A 364 2.17 18.87 22.33
C VAL A 364 2.47 20.07 23.19
N GLY A 365 2.90 19.87 24.44
CA GLY A 365 3.33 20.96 25.33
C GLY A 365 4.57 21.73 24.87
N LEU A 366 5.27 21.28 23.82
CA LEU A 366 6.39 21.99 23.20
C LEU A 366 6.02 22.65 21.87
N LEU A 367 4.85 22.35 21.30
CA LEU A 367 4.38 22.95 20.07
C LEU A 367 3.86 24.36 20.35
N GLU A 368 4.37 25.34 19.62
CA GLU A 368 3.81 26.71 19.61
C GLU A 368 2.40 26.72 19.02
N ARG A 369 2.15 25.85 18.01
CA ARG A 369 0.88 25.72 17.32
C ARG A 369 0.51 24.26 17.14
N VAL A 370 -0.75 23.95 17.39
CA VAL A 370 -1.35 22.64 17.13
C VAL A 370 -2.34 22.72 15.96
N PRO A 371 -2.48 21.68 15.13
CA PRO A 371 -1.68 20.45 15.10
C PRO A 371 -0.37 20.59 14.31
N GLN A 372 0.59 19.68 14.57
CA GLN A 372 1.80 19.53 13.74
C GLN A 372 1.43 19.07 12.33
N LYS A 373 1.94 19.75 11.30
CA LYS A 373 1.70 19.38 9.89
C LYS A 373 2.78 18.47 9.34
N ILE A 374 2.43 17.60 8.39
CA ILE A 374 3.36 16.59 7.84
C ILE A 374 4.61 17.15 7.16
N ASN A 375 4.51 18.35 6.62
CA ASN A 375 5.60 19.02 5.90
C ASN A 375 6.31 20.06 6.77
N GLU A 376 5.89 20.24 8.02
CA GLU A 376 6.60 21.11 8.95
C GLU A 376 7.94 20.49 9.32
N ARG A 377 8.96 21.34 9.34
CA ARG A 377 10.29 21.02 9.83
C ARG A 377 10.43 21.80 11.13
N PRO A 378 10.07 21.21 12.28
CA PRO A 378 10.27 21.89 13.55
C PRO A 378 11.75 22.25 13.69
N PRO A 379 12.09 23.41 14.25
CA PRO A 379 13.48 23.71 14.59
C PRO A 379 14.00 22.66 15.57
N TYR A 380 15.33 22.58 15.69
CA TYR A 380 15.93 21.75 16.73
C TYR A 380 15.38 22.20 18.10
N TYR A 381 14.88 21.24 18.86
CA TYR A 381 14.34 21.46 20.18
C TYR A 381 14.95 20.44 21.16
N MET A 382 15.05 20.85 22.42
CA MET A 382 15.32 19.92 23.50
C MET A 382 13.98 19.44 24.04
N GLY A 383 13.85 18.12 24.20
CA GLY A 383 12.68 17.54 24.86
C GLY A 383 12.62 17.95 26.33
N ARG A 384 11.48 17.68 26.98
CA ARG A 384 11.26 18.01 28.40
C ARG A 384 12.22 17.27 29.33
N ASP A 385 12.76 16.15 28.87
CA ASP A 385 13.82 15.40 29.52
C ASP A 385 14.81 14.80 28.51
N TYR A 386 15.81 14.08 29.03
CA TYR A 386 16.83 13.41 28.21
C TYR A 386 16.25 12.37 27.25
N LEU A 387 15.28 11.58 27.71
CA LEU A 387 14.70 10.49 26.93
C LEU A 387 13.84 11.03 25.78
N GLU A 388 13.10 12.11 26.00
CA GLU A 388 12.41 12.84 24.93
C GLU A 388 13.37 13.36 23.87
N SER A 389 14.48 13.97 24.33
CA SER A 389 15.52 14.50 23.44
C SER A 389 16.16 13.38 22.62
N LEU A 390 16.40 12.23 23.26
CA LEU A 390 16.95 11.04 22.61
C LEU A 390 15.98 10.47 21.55
N MET A 391 14.69 10.35 21.88
CA MET A 391 13.67 9.88 20.94
C MET A 391 13.42 10.87 19.79
N ALA A 392 13.60 12.17 20.00
CA ALA A 392 13.47 13.20 18.97
C ALA A 392 14.69 13.31 18.04
N SER A 393 15.81 12.68 18.39
CA SER A 393 17.04 12.75 17.60
C SER A 393 16.85 12.15 16.21
N GLN A 394 17.49 12.77 15.21
CA GLN A 394 17.55 12.24 13.84
C GLN A 394 18.84 11.43 13.60
N HIS A 395 19.70 11.28 14.60
CA HIS A 395 20.94 10.53 14.50
C HIS A 395 20.71 9.04 14.75
N VAL A 396 21.18 8.21 13.82
CA VAL A 396 21.06 6.74 13.91
C VAL A 396 21.70 6.19 15.19
N GLY A 397 22.80 6.79 15.66
CA GLY A 397 23.47 6.37 16.91
C GLY A 397 22.56 6.47 18.13
N ASP A 398 21.68 7.47 18.18
CA ASP A 398 20.72 7.63 19.28
C ASP A 398 19.60 6.60 19.20
N TRP A 399 19.14 6.26 17.99
CA TRP A 399 18.18 5.17 17.79
C TRP A 399 18.78 3.81 18.18
N ILE A 400 20.05 3.58 17.85
CA ILE A 400 20.79 2.39 18.28
C ILE A 400 20.82 2.34 19.81
N ARG A 401 21.16 3.44 20.47
CA ARG A 401 21.18 3.52 21.94
C ARG A 401 19.82 3.19 22.56
N ILE A 402 18.71 3.70 22.01
CA ILE A 402 17.35 3.33 22.45
C ILE A 402 17.14 1.82 22.26
N SER A 403 17.52 1.26 21.11
CA SER A 403 17.39 -0.17 20.88
C SER A 403 18.24 -1.01 21.85
N GLU A 404 19.40 -0.52 22.28
CA GLU A 404 20.25 -1.19 23.27
C GLU A 404 19.64 -1.21 24.66
N MET A 405 18.93 -0.14 25.04
CA MET A 405 18.16 -0.10 26.29
C MET A 405 17.09 -1.19 26.34
N LEU A 406 16.55 -1.60 25.19
CA LEU A 406 15.42 -2.53 25.08
C LEU A 406 15.81 -3.98 24.75
N LEU A 407 16.90 -4.17 24.00
CA LEU A 407 17.28 -5.47 23.42
C LEU A 407 18.73 -5.87 23.76
N GLY A 408 19.42 -5.12 24.61
CA GLY A 408 20.84 -5.33 24.92
C GLY A 408 21.79 -4.77 23.86
N PRO A 409 23.12 -4.92 24.06
CA PRO A 409 24.14 -4.29 23.22
C PRO A 409 24.09 -4.79 21.77
N VAL A 410 24.48 -3.93 20.83
CA VAL A 410 24.66 -4.34 19.43
C VAL A 410 26.03 -5.03 19.21
N PRO A 411 26.18 -5.87 18.17
CA PRO A 411 27.49 -6.36 17.74
C PRO A 411 28.45 -5.20 17.41
N GLN A 412 29.76 -5.38 17.63
CA GLN A 412 30.77 -4.31 17.47
C GLN A 412 30.76 -3.59 16.11
N ASN A 413 30.36 -4.28 15.04
CA ASN A 413 30.32 -3.73 13.67
C ASN A 413 28.88 -3.48 13.18
N PHE A 414 27.91 -3.39 14.09
CA PHE A 414 26.54 -3.12 13.73
C PHE A 414 26.41 -1.71 13.12
N SER A 415 25.81 -1.64 11.95
CA SER A 415 25.44 -0.38 11.32
C SER A 415 24.02 -0.47 10.79
N PHE A 416 23.33 0.65 10.85
CA PHE A 416 21.96 0.77 10.37
C PHE A 416 21.85 1.96 9.43
N LEU A 417 21.15 1.76 8.32
CA LEU A 417 20.80 2.81 7.40
C LEU A 417 19.28 2.72 7.18
N PRO A 418 18.50 3.75 7.57
CA PRO A 418 17.05 3.70 7.37
C PRO A 418 16.73 3.58 5.90
N LYS A 419 15.86 2.63 5.54
CA LYS A 419 15.38 2.44 4.17
C LYS A 419 14.66 3.68 3.66
N HIS A 420 13.92 4.33 4.54
CA HIS A 420 13.22 5.58 4.25
C HIS A 420 14.08 6.75 4.73
N LYS A 421 15.21 7.02 4.05
CA LYS A 421 15.71 8.40 4.06
C LYS A 421 14.57 9.24 3.50
N ALA A 422 14.01 10.14 4.31
CA ALA A 422 13.02 11.10 3.87
C ALA A 422 13.66 12.14 2.93
N ASN A 423 14.21 11.66 1.81
CA ASN A 423 14.62 12.45 0.67
C ASN A 423 13.36 12.86 -0.08
N ALA A 424 12.48 13.62 0.58
CA ALA A 424 11.41 14.32 -0.11
C ALA A 424 11.96 15.51 -0.93
N TYR A 425 13.24 15.83 -0.79
CA TYR A 425 13.95 16.86 -1.54
C TYR A 425 15.40 16.42 -1.81
N LYS A 426 15.75 16.30 -3.09
CA LYS A 426 17.06 16.64 -3.65
C LYS A 426 16.82 17.82 -4.57
#